data_AF-X0PP04-F1
#
_entry.id   AF-X0PP04-F1
#
_cell.length_a   1.000
_cell.length_b   1.000
_cell.length_c   1.000
_cell.angle_alpha   90.00
_cell.angle_beta   90.00
_cell.angle_gamma   90.00
#
_symmetry.space_group_name_H-M   'P 1'
#
loop_
_entity.id
_entity.type
_entity.pdbx_description
1 polymer ?
#
loop_
_entity_poly.entity_id
_entity_poly.type
_entity_poly.pdbx_seq_one_letter_code
_entity_poly.pdbx_strand_id
1 'polypeptide(L)'
;MTLDDEEAAGAAALMDSLPDRHRTVLRLRLAHRLPAVEVARILGTNVEAVLLLQHAALNLLRRQIAAGTVFDGDNPADQRH
;
A
#
# COMPACT_ATOMS: atom_id res chain seq x y z
N MET A 1 11.13 -14.65 -13.87
CA MET A 1 10.36 -13.57 -13.24
C MET A 1 9.16 -13.36 -14.15
N THR A 2 7.95 -13.54 -13.63
CA THR A 2 6.71 -13.34 -14.39
C THR A 2 6.26 -11.89 -14.27
N LEU A 3 5.39 -11.42 -15.16
CA LEU A 3 4.79 -10.08 -15.09
C LEU A 3 4.12 -9.82 -13.73
N ASP A 4 3.54 -10.87 -13.13
CA ASP A 4 2.90 -10.83 -11.80
C ASP A 4 3.91 -10.53 -10.67
N ASP A 5 5.16 -10.99 -10.80
CA ASP A 5 6.21 -10.74 -9.80
C ASP A 5 6.64 -9.26 -9.80
N GLU A 6 6.72 -8.65 -11.00
CA GLU A 6 7.07 -7.23 -11.17
C GLU A 6 5.94 -6.31 -10.67
N GLU A 7 4.69 -6.66 -10.98
CA GLU A 7 3.52 -5.93 -10.46
C GLU A 7 3.40 -6.05 -8.93
N ALA A 8 3.68 -7.24 -8.37
CA ALA A 8 3.69 -7.44 -6.92
C ALA A 8 4.80 -6.64 -6.22
N ALA A 9 5.98 -6.54 -6.83
CA ALA A 9 7.09 -5.73 -6.32
C ALA A 9 6.74 -4.24 -6.31
N GLY A 10 6.13 -3.73 -7.40
CA GLY A 10 5.63 -2.36 -7.47
C GLY A 10 4.56 -2.06 -6.41
N ALA A 11 3.62 -2.99 -6.21
CA ALA A 11 2.58 -2.85 -5.18
C ALA A 11 3.15 -2.86 -3.75
N ALA A 12 4.19 -3.65 -3.48
CA ALA A 12 4.87 -3.68 -2.19
C ALA A 12 5.57 -2.35 -1.89
N ALA A 13 6.30 -1.80 -2.86
CA ALA A 13 7.00 -0.53 -2.71
C ALA A 13 6.04 0.67 -2.59
N LEU A 14 4.89 0.66 -3.28
CA LEU A 14 3.80 1.62 -3.04
C LEU A 14 3.27 1.55 -1.59
N MET A 15 3.11 0.34 -1.05
CA MET A 15 2.65 0.16 0.32
C MET A 15 3.68 0.61 1.36
N ASP A 16 4.96 0.56 1.02
CA ASP A 16 6.06 0.96 1.90
C ASP A 16 6.27 2.48 1.96
N SER A 17 5.81 3.23 0.94
CA SER A 17 5.81 4.70 0.95
C SER A 17 4.71 5.30 1.84
N LEU A 18 3.72 4.50 2.25
CA LEU A 18 2.63 4.95 3.09
C LEU A 18 3.06 5.08 4.56
N PRO A 19 2.55 6.08 5.30
CA PRO A 19 2.76 6.13 6.74
C PRO A 19 2.23 4.86 7.42
N ASP A 20 2.91 4.38 8.46
CA ASP A 20 2.67 3.07 9.10
C ASP A 20 1.19 2.78 9.40
N ARG A 21 0.48 3.80 9.89
CA ARG A 21 -0.94 3.67 10.23
C ARG A 21 -1.81 3.40 8.99
N HIS A 22 -1.52 4.05 7.88
CA HIS A 22 -2.22 3.87 6.60
C HIS A 22 -1.94 2.48 6.01
N ARG A 23 -0.66 2.06 6.01
CA ARG A 23 -0.24 0.72 5.57
C ARG A 23 -0.93 -0.37 6.38
N THR A 24 -1.00 -0.19 7.70
CA THR A 24 -1.64 -1.14 8.63
C THR A 24 -3.14 -1.28 8.33
N VAL A 25 -3.87 -0.17 8.15
CA VAL A 25 -5.31 -0.22 7.81
C VAL A 25 -5.52 -0.92 6.47
N LEU A 26 -4.72 -0.61 5.45
CA LEU A 26 -4.87 -1.26 4.14
C LEU A 26 -4.54 -2.76 4.18
N ARG A 27 -3.50 -3.19 4.91
CA ARG A 27 -3.20 -4.62 5.09
C ARG A 27 -4.36 -5.37 5.73
N LEU A 28 -4.88 -4.87 6.84
CA LEU A 28 -6.00 -5.51 7.55
C LEU A 28 -7.27 -5.55 6.69
N ARG A 29 -7.56 -4.47 5.96
CA ARG A 29 -8.78 -4.35 5.15
C ARG A 29 -8.74 -5.09 3.82
N LEU A 30 -7.59 -5.15 3.16
CA LEU A 30 -7.47 -5.66 1.79
C LEU A 30 -6.81 -7.03 1.74
N ALA A 31 -5.66 -7.22 2.40
CA ALA A 31 -4.96 -8.50 2.42
C ALA A 31 -5.66 -9.52 3.34
N HIS A 32 -6.03 -9.09 4.55
CA HIS A 32 -6.73 -9.94 5.52
C HIS A 32 -8.26 -9.88 5.41
N ARG A 33 -8.81 -9.01 4.55
CA ARG A 33 -10.26 -8.84 4.30
C ARG A 33 -11.10 -8.61 5.57
N LEU A 34 -10.51 -8.05 6.63
CA LEU A 34 -11.23 -7.80 7.87
C LEU A 34 -12.28 -6.68 7.69
N PRO A 35 -13.47 -6.79 8.31
CA PRO A 35 -14.46 -5.73 8.30
C PRO A 35 -13.98 -4.52 9.11
N ALA A 36 -14.47 -3.32 8.76
CA ALA A 36 -14.00 -2.08 9.39
C ALA A 36 -14.23 -2.04 10.91
N VAL A 37 -15.29 -2.68 11.40
CA VAL A 37 -15.57 -2.83 12.84
C VAL A 37 -14.50 -3.64 13.58
N GLU A 38 -13.96 -4.68 12.96
CA GLU A 38 -12.93 -5.52 13.55
C GLU A 38 -11.58 -4.82 13.52
N VAL A 39 -11.26 -4.13 12.42
CA VAL A 39 -10.07 -3.27 12.33
C VAL A 39 -10.12 -2.14 13.37
N ALA A 40 -11.29 -1.54 13.59
CA ALA A 40 -11.46 -0.51 14.61
C ALA A 40 -11.16 -1.04 16.02
N ARG A 41 -11.64 -2.26 16.34
CA ARG A 41 -11.32 -2.94 17.59
C ARG A 41 -9.83 -3.24 17.74
N ILE A 42 -9.19 -3.79 16.70
CA ILE A 42 -7.75 -4.10 16.70
C ILE A 42 -6.91 -2.84 16.92
N LEU A 43 -7.31 -1.73 16.30
CA LEU A 43 -6.57 -0.47 16.37
C LEU A 43 -6.99 0.44 17.55
N GLY A 44 -7.90 -0.02 18.42
CA GLY A 44 -8.38 0.76 19.57
C GLY A 44 -9.05 2.08 19.19
N THR A 45 -9.77 2.11 18.06
CA THR A 45 -10.42 3.31 17.50
C THR A 45 -11.87 3.02 17.11
N ASN A 46 -12.54 3.98 16.47
CA ASN A 46 -13.90 3.81 15.91
C ASN A 46 -13.88 3.51 14.40
N VAL A 47 -15.02 3.05 13.88
CA VAL A 47 -15.19 2.67 12.47
C VAL A 47 -14.97 3.85 11.53
N GLU A 48 -15.46 5.03 11.90
CA GLU A 48 -15.32 6.24 11.09
C GLU A 48 -13.85 6.61 10.86
N ALA A 49 -13.03 6.56 11.92
CA ALA A 49 -11.60 6.81 11.84
C ALA A 49 -10.89 5.79 10.92
N VAL A 50 -11.30 4.51 10.95
CA VAL A 50 -10.75 3.50 10.02
C VAL A 50 -11.11 3.83 8.58
N LEU A 51 -12.36 4.19 8.30
CA LEU A 51 -12.81 4.55 6.96
C LEU A 51 -12.12 5.81 6.44
N LEU A 52 -11.96 6.84 7.28
CA LEU A 52 -11.23 8.06 6.95
C LEU A 52 -9.77 7.75 6.61
N LEU A 53 -9.11 6.94 7.45
CA LEU A 53 -7.70 6.58 7.24
C LEU A 53 -7.53 5.73 5.97
N GLN A 54 -8.45 4.79 5.72
CA GLN A 54 -8.47 4.01 4.48
C GLN A 54 -8.62 4.93 3.26
N HIS A 55 -9.57 5.88 3.30
CA HIS A 55 -9.80 6.80 2.21
C HIS A 55 -8.57 7.70 1.95
N ALA A 56 -7.97 8.24 3.01
CA ALA A 56 -6.74 9.02 2.92
C ALA A 56 -5.58 8.20 2.32
N ALA A 57 -5.41 6.94 2.75
CA ALA A 57 -4.39 6.04 2.23
C ALA A 57 -4.55 5.80 0.72
N LEU A 58 -5.78 5.46 0.29
CA LEU A 58 -6.07 5.22 -1.12
C LEU A 58 -5.87 6.47 -1.98
N ASN A 59 -6.20 7.66 -1.46
CA ASN A 59 -5.95 8.92 -2.17
C ASN A 59 -4.47 9.22 -2.29
N LEU A 60 -3.67 8.90 -1.27
CA LEU A 60 -2.22 9.06 -1.33
C LEU A 60 -1.62 8.14 -2.39
N LEU A 61 -2.02 6.86 -2.42
CA LEU A 61 -1.59 5.91 -3.44
C LEU A 61 -1.96 6.37 -4.86
N ARG A 62 -3.20 6.82 -5.06
CA ARG A 62 -3.64 7.36 -6.37
C ARG A 62 -2.79 8.53 -6.82
N ARG A 63 -2.44 9.44 -5.91
CA ARG A 63 -1.58 10.60 -6.23
C ARG A 63 -0.16 10.18 -6.60
N GLN A 64 0.40 9.17 -5.93
CA GLN A 64 1.72 8.64 -6.28
C GLN A 64 1.72 7.99 -7.66
N ILE A 65 0.73 7.13 -7.94
CA ILE A 65 0.55 6.52 -9.26
C ILE A 65 0.39 7.61 -10.35
N ALA A 66 -0.41 8.65 -10.10
CA ALA A 66 -0.62 9.74 -11.04
C ALA A 66 0.61 10.64 -11.21
N ALA A 67 1.43 10.81 -10.17
CA ALA A 67 2.67 11.58 -10.22
C ALA A 67 3.78 10.86 -10.98
N GLY A 68 3.55 9.61 -11.39
CA GLY A 68 4.55 8.82 -12.09
C GLY A 68 5.81 8.67 -11.25
N THR A 69 5.70 8.51 -9.91
CA THR A 69 6.83 8.01 -9.12
C THR A 69 7.20 6.67 -9.71
N VAL A 70 8.18 6.73 -10.62
CA VAL A 70 8.81 5.60 -11.28
C VAL A 70 9.32 4.75 -10.13
N PHE A 71 8.82 3.53 -10.06
CA PHE A 71 9.47 2.49 -9.28
C PHE A 71 10.82 2.25 -9.94
N ASP A 72 11.81 3.03 -9.52
CA ASP A 72 13.22 2.67 -9.70
C ASP A 72 13.49 1.54 -8.71
N GLY A 73 12.93 0.37 -9.04
CA GLY A 73 13.57 -0.88 -8.66
C GLY A 73 14.87 -0.91 -9.44
N ASP A 74 15.89 -0.26 -8.90
CA ASP A 74 17.27 -0.33 -9.35
C ASP A 74 17.57 -1.76 -9.79
N ASN A 75 17.66 -1.95 -11.11
CA ASN A 75 17.95 -3.23 -11.73
C ASN A 75 19.47 -3.25 -11.97
N PRO A 76 20.29 -3.85 -11.09
CA PRO A 76 21.74 -3.92 -11.29
C PRO A 76 22.16 -4.87 -12.43
N ALA A 77 21.29 -5.18 -13.39
CA ALA A 77 21.55 -6.20 -14.39
C ALA A 77 22.20 -5.70 -15.70
N ASP A 78 22.43 -4.40 -15.88
CA ASP A 78 23.01 -3.87 -17.14
C ASP A 78 24.39 -3.23 -16.98
N GLN A 79 25.28 -3.90 -16.23
CA GLN A 79 26.70 -3.56 -16.22
C GLN A 79 27.58 -4.75 -16.58
N ARG A 80 27.35 -5.32 -17.76
CA ARG A 80 28.35 -6.12 -18.49
C ARG A 80 28.13 -6.01 -19.99
N HIS A 81 28.86 -5.10 -20.65
CA HIS A 81 29.64 -5.42 -21.85
C HIS A 81 30.58 -4.27 -22.23
#